data_AF-F2KEZ9-F1
#
_entry.id   AF-F2KEZ9-F1
#
_cell.length_a   1.000
_cell.length_b   1.000
_cell.length_c   1.000
_cell.angle_alpha   90.00
_cell.angle_beta   90.00
_cell.angle_gamma   90.00
#
_symmetry.space_group_name_H-M   'P 1'
#
loop_
_entity.id
_entity.type
_entity.pdbx_description
1 polymer ?
#
loop_
_entity_poly.entity_id
_entity_poly.type
_entity_poly.pdbx_seq_one_letter_code
_entity_poly.pdbx_strand_id
1 'polypeptide(L)'
;MGRSGFPTKLFVFAGIVGIGAGALALVSRFRMNAQLNDVFKLFGLGQQSLVEHWLGAMSAVALFVIFVAVVSKLSKKVPFKKTWLRQQWFIKLRKRILTIVRSVYIAQWAVAFAMIYIGGSLSWELQQMGQRGGFQADQFSMDVIGSLGFCSLLWLLINSEYRQARLKRRSYLS
;
A
#
# COMPACT_ATOMS: atom_id res chain seq x y z
N MET A 1 -16.25 15.14 20.90
CA MET A 1 -15.00 14.79 20.17
C MET A 1 -14.94 13.28 19.94
N GLY A 2 -15.51 12.79 18.83
CA GLY A 2 -15.42 11.36 18.50
C GLY A 2 -13.98 11.01 18.12
N ARG A 3 -13.34 10.13 18.90
CA ARG A 3 -12.03 9.55 18.56
C ARG A 3 -12.14 9.00 17.14
N SER A 4 -11.41 9.58 16.18
CA SER A 4 -11.26 8.93 14.87
C SER A 4 -10.46 7.65 15.14
N GLY A 5 -11.20 6.55 15.32
CA GLY A 5 -10.62 5.23 15.54
C GLY A 5 -9.58 4.94 14.48
N PHE A 6 -8.54 4.24 14.89
CA PHE A 6 -7.60 3.66 13.95
C PHE A 6 -8.37 2.77 12.97
N PRO A 7 -8.14 2.84 11.65
CA PRO A 7 -8.94 2.11 10.66
C PRO A 7 -8.56 0.62 10.67
N THR A 8 -8.96 -0.12 11.69
CA THR A 8 -8.53 -1.52 11.93
C THR A 8 -8.83 -2.43 10.74
N LYS A 9 -9.98 -2.26 10.08
CA LYS A 9 -10.35 -3.02 8.89
C LYS A 9 -9.36 -2.85 7.74
N LEU A 10 -8.91 -1.61 7.52
CA LEU A 10 -7.90 -1.28 6.51
C LEU A 10 -6.56 -1.95 6.83
N PHE A 11 -6.17 -1.96 8.10
CA PHE A 11 -4.93 -2.62 8.53
C PHE A 11 -4.97 -4.12 8.38
N VAL A 12 -6.09 -4.74 8.74
CA VAL A 12 -6.26 -6.18 8.60
C VAL A 12 -6.25 -6.54 7.11
N PHE A 13 -6.97 -5.79 6.28
CA PHE A 13 -6.95 -6.00 4.83
C PHE A 13 -5.55 -5.83 4.23
N ALA A 14 -4.89 -4.69 4.49
CA ALA A 14 -3.54 -4.45 3.99
C ALA A 14 -2.54 -5.49 4.53
N GLY A 15 -2.69 -5.94 5.78
CA GLY A 15 -1.91 -7.02 6.38
C GLY A 15 -2.06 -8.35 5.66
N ILE A 16 -3.31 -8.77 5.42
CA ILE A 16 -3.63 -10.00 4.70
C ILE A 16 -3.10 -9.93 3.26
N VAL A 17 -3.31 -8.82 2.56
CA VAL A 17 -2.82 -8.67 1.18
C VAL A 17 -1.30 -8.58 1.13
N GLY A 18 -0.67 -7.79 2.00
CA GLY A 18 0.78 -7.63 2.05
C GLY A 18 1.50 -8.96 2.32
N ILE A 19 1.09 -9.67 3.37
CA ILE A 19 1.74 -10.93 3.75
C ILE A 19 1.30 -12.06 2.80
N GLY A 20 -0.01 -12.17 2.53
CA GLY A 20 -0.58 -13.25 1.72
C GLY A 20 -0.15 -13.18 0.25
N ALA A 21 -0.29 -12.01 -0.40
CA ALA A 21 0.16 -11.86 -1.79
C ALA A 21 1.69 -11.95 -1.88
N GLY A 22 2.43 -11.43 -0.90
CA GLY A 22 3.89 -11.57 -0.85
C GLY A 22 4.34 -13.03 -0.74
N ALA A 23 3.72 -13.81 0.15
CA ALA A 23 4.01 -15.23 0.28
C ALA A 23 3.69 -16.00 -1.01
N LEU A 24 2.53 -15.73 -1.63
CA LEU A 24 2.15 -16.36 -2.89
C LEU A 24 3.08 -15.96 -4.06
N ALA A 25 3.54 -14.71 -4.10
CA ALA A 25 4.54 -14.26 -5.08
C ALA A 25 5.85 -15.02 -4.92
N LEU A 26 6.33 -15.22 -3.69
CA LEU A 26 7.54 -16.01 -3.42
C LEU A 26 7.36 -17.49 -3.79
N VAL A 27 6.20 -18.08 -3.48
CA VAL A 27 5.87 -19.46 -3.87
C VAL A 27 5.87 -19.59 -5.40
N SER A 28 5.33 -18.60 -6.12
CA SER A 28 5.34 -18.54 -7.58
C SER A 28 6.79 -18.46 -8.12
N ARG A 29 7.59 -17.53 -7.60
CA ARG A 29 8.97 -17.30 -8.03
C ARG A 29 9.86 -18.52 -7.85
N PHE A 30 9.82 -19.13 -6.66
CA PHE A 30 10.67 -20.26 -6.29
C PHE A 30 10.05 -21.62 -6.64
N ARG A 31 8.85 -21.63 -7.22
CA ARG A 31 8.15 -22.83 -7.68
C ARG A 31 7.98 -23.88 -6.57
N MET A 32 7.75 -23.45 -5.34
CA MET A 32 7.84 -24.30 -4.15
C MET A 32 6.78 -25.41 -4.06
N ASN A 33 5.69 -25.35 -4.86
CA ASN A 33 4.63 -26.34 -4.85
C ASN A 33 4.07 -26.60 -6.25
N ALA A 34 4.08 -27.86 -6.71
CA ALA A 34 3.64 -28.26 -8.04
C ALA A 34 2.16 -27.96 -8.34
N GLN A 35 1.25 -28.19 -7.39
CA GLN A 35 -0.18 -27.93 -7.58
C GLN A 35 -0.46 -26.42 -7.68
N LEU A 36 0.18 -25.61 -6.83
CA LEU A 36 0.05 -24.15 -6.89
C LEU A 36 0.69 -23.59 -8.16
N ASN A 37 1.77 -24.20 -8.63
CA ASN A 37 2.42 -23.83 -9.88
C ASN A 37 1.50 -24.01 -11.09
N ASP A 38 0.72 -25.08 -11.15
CA ASP A 38 -0.23 -25.31 -12.23
C ASP A 38 -1.38 -24.30 -12.20
N VAL A 39 -1.85 -23.97 -10.99
CA VAL A 39 -2.83 -22.88 -10.79
C VAL A 39 -2.26 -21.54 -11.24
N PHE A 40 -1.01 -21.21 -10.89
CA PHE A 40 -0.37 -19.96 -11.33
C PHE A 40 -0.15 -19.89 -12.83
N LYS A 41 0.15 -21.01 -13.50
CA LYS A 41 0.18 -21.04 -14.97
C LYS A 41 -1.20 -20.77 -15.55
N LEU A 42 -2.25 -21.30 -14.97
CA LEU A 42 -3.63 -21.09 -15.45
C LEU A 42 -4.04 -19.61 -15.31
N PHE A 43 -3.73 -18.98 -14.18
CA PHE A 43 -3.99 -17.55 -13.97
C PHE A 43 -3.05 -16.61 -14.74
N GLY A 44 -1.79 -17.01 -14.94
CA GLY A 44 -0.78 -16.25 -15.64
C GLY A 44 -0.74 -16.49 -17.15
N LEU A 45 -1.80 -17.04 -17.76
CA LEU A 45 -1.86 -17.34 -19.20
C LEU A 45 -0.67 -18.18 -19.70
N GLY A 46 -0.22 -19.13 -18.88
CA GLY A 46 0.94 -19.99 -19.11
C GLY A 46 2.26 -19.47 -18.52
N GLN A 47 2.32 -18.21 -18.06
CA GLN A 47 3.51 -17.57 -17.52
C GLN A 47 3.36 -17.23 -16.02
N GLN A 48 4.01 -18.00 -15.16
CA GLN A 48 3.95 -17.82 -13.70
C GLN A 48 4.57 -16.49 -13.22
N SER A 49 5.55 -15.96 -13.96
CA SER A 49 6.17 -14.67 -13.64
C SER A 49 5.15 -13.53 -13.69
N LEU A 50 4.11 -13.61 -14.52
CA LEU A 50 3.03 -12.62 -14.54
C LEU A 50 2.28 -12.56 -13.20
N VAL A 51 2.01 -13.72 -12.61
CA VAL A 51 1.36 -13.82 -11.29
C VAL A 51 2.28 -13.33 -10.19
N GLU A 52 3.59 -13.61 -10.28
CA GLU A 52 4.59 -13.07 -9.35
C GLU A 52 4.60 -11.55 -9.35
N HIS A 53 4.70 -10.90 -10.53
CA HIS A 53 4.73 -9.44 -10.64
C HIS A 53 3.42 -8.83 -10.13
N TRP A 54 2.27 -9.40 -10.52
CA TRP A 54 0.96 -8.92 -10.05
C TRP A 54 0.82 -8.98 -8.52
N LEU A 55 1.12 -10.12 -7.91
CA LEU A 55 1.03 -10.32 -6.46
C LEU A 55 2.12 -9.55 -5.70
N GLY A 56 3.32 -9.47 -6.27
CA GLY A 56 4.46 -8.73 -5.74
C GLY A 56 4.16 -7.23 -5.64
N ALA A 57 3.58 -6.65 -6.70
CA ALA A 57 3.16 -5.27 -6.72
C ALA A 57 2.06 -4.97 -5.70
N MET A 58 1.03 -5.82 -5.62
CA MET A 58 -0.03 -5.70 -4.60
C MET A 58 0.56 -5.75 -3.18
N SER A 59 1.47 -6.69 -2.95
CA SER A 59 2.16 -6.87 -1.67
C SER A 59 2.98 -5.65 -1.28
N ALA A 60 3.80 -5.13 -2.20
CA ALA A 60 4.67 -4.00 -1.95
C ALA A 60 3.87 -2.77 -1.51
N VAL A 61 2.83 -2.40 -2.26
CA VAL A 61 1.98 -1.24 -1.91
C VAL A 61 1.26 -1.47 -0.58
N ALA A 62 0.79 -2.70 -0.31
CA ALA A 62 0.11 -3.04 0.94
C ALA A 62 1.04 -2.95 2.17
N LEU A 63 2.27 -3.48 2.08
CA LEU A 63 3.27 -3.41 3.15
C LEU A 63 3.68 -1.96 3.45
N PHE A 64 3.81 -1.11 2.44
CA PHE A 64 4.07 0.32 2.64
C PHE A 64 2.91 1.03 3.34
N VAL A 65 1.66 0.70 3.00
CA VAL A 65 0.49 1.24 3.70
C VAL A 65 0.50 0.83 5.17
N ILE A 66 0.82 -0.43 5.49
CA ILE A 66 0.99 -0.88 6.88
C ILE A 66 2.08 -0.08 7.57
N PHE A 67 3.25 0.09 6.94
CA PHE A 67 4.38 0.83 7.51
C PHE A 67 4.00 2.27 7.87
N VAL A 68 3.45 3.04 6.92
CA VAL A 68 3.00 4.42 7.14
C VAL A 68 2.04 4.50 8.33
N ALA A 69 1.16 3.53 8.42
CA ALA A 69 0.09 3.56 9.36
C ALA A 69 0.56 3.05 10.76
N VAL A 70 1.56 2.16 10.84
CA VAL A 70 2.30 1.80 12.07
C VAL A 70 3.09 3.00 12.60
N VAL A 71 3.89 3.66 11.74
CA VAL A 71 4.65 4.88 12.10
C VAL A 71 3.71 5.91 12.72
N SER A 72 2.53 6.09 12.11
CA SER A 72 1.53 7.06 12.58
C SER A 72 0.88 6.70 13.90
N LYS A 73 0.72 5.40 14.19
CA LYS A 73 0.27 4.92 15.51
C LYS A 73 1.33 5.18 16.57
N LEU A 74 2.59 4.88 16.27
CA LEU A 74 3.72 5.09 17.18
C LEU A 74 3.91 6.57 17.49
N SER A 75 3.85 7.46 16.48
CA SER A 75 3.93 8.91 16.67
C SER A 75 2.81 9.48 17.57
N LYS A 76 1.70 8.75 17.76
CA LYS A 76 0.64 9.16 18.71
C LYS A 76 0.95 8.80 20.17
N LYS A 77 1.74 7.74 20.41
CA LYS A 77 1.92 7.14 21.74
C LYS A 77 3.14 7.61 22.53
N VAL A 78 4.11 8.30 21.91
CA VAL A 78 5.35 8.68 22.61
C VAL A 78 5.09 9.76 23.68
N PRO A 79 5.27 9.46 24.99
CA PRO A 79 5.24 10.47 26.04
C PRO A 79 6.56 11.23 26.06
N PHE A 80 6.54 12.57 26.02
CA PHE A 80 7.77 13.37 25.92
C PHE A 80 8.11 14.11 27.22
N LYS A 81 9.37 13.94 27.66
CA LYS A 81 9.97 14.70 28.77
C LYS A 81 10.07 16.19 28.41
N LYS A 82 9.71 17.03 29.37
CA LYS A 82 9.53 18.48 29.27
C LYS A 82 10.86 19.19 28.99
N THR A 83 11.08 19.64 27.76
CA THR A 83 11.96 20.78 27.47
C THR A 83 11.17 21.75 26.60
N TRP A 84 10.89 22.94 27.11
CA TRP A 84 9.86 23.86 26.61
C TRP A 84 10.05 24.24 25.12
N LEU A 85 11.30 24.47 24.70
CA LEU A 85 11.69 24.75 23.31
C LEU A 85 11.48 23.57 22.35
N ARG A 86 11.82 22.35 22.77
CA ARG A 86 11.56 21.13 21.97
C ARG A 86 10.06 20.85 21.86
N GLN A 87 9.29 21.18 22.89
CA GLN A 87 7.86 20.89 22.94
C GLN A 87 7.09 21.65 21.84
N GLN A 88 7.38 22.93 21.59
CA GLN A 88 6.66 23.69 20.55
C GLN A 88 6.99 23.25 19.12
N TRP A 89 8.27 23.07 18.79
CA TRP A 89 8.70 22.56 17.49
C TRP A 89 8.15 21.16 17.22
N PHE A 90 8.20 20.29 18.22
CA PHE A 90 7.71 18.93 18.10
C PHE A 90 6.18 18.86 18.05
N ILE A 91 5.45 19.74 18.75
CA ILE A 91 3.99 19.87 18.60
C ILE A 91 3.63 20.32 17.18
N LYS A 92 4.35 21.30 16.60
CA LYS A 92 4.12 21.73 15.20
C LYS A 92 4.42 20.60 14.22
N LEU A 93 5.55 19.91 14.38
CA LEU A 93 5.94 18.76 13.57
C LEU A 93 4.93 17.62 13.70
N ARG A 94 4.53 17.27 14.92
CA ARG A 94 3.50 16.25 15.19
C ARG A 94 2.15 16.64 14.60
N LYS A 95 1.72 17.90 14.67
CA LYS A 95 0.51 18.37 13.99
C LYS A 95 0.62 18.19 12.48
N ARG A 96 1.77 18.52 11.87
CA ARG A 96 2.00 18.28 10.43
C ARG A 96 1.94 16.78 10.09
N ILE A 97 2.70 15.94 10.79
CA ILE A 97 2.73 14.48 10.59
C ILE A 97 1.34 13.86 10.80
N LEU A 98 0.65 14.20 11.89
CA LEU A 98 -0.69 13.68 12.18
C LEU A 98 -1.74 14.17 11.19
N THR A 99 -1.55 15.33 10.57
CA THR A 99 -2.45 15.83 9.52
C THR A 99 -2.22 15.02 8.24
N ILE A 100 -0.96 14.81 7.87
CA ILE A 100 -0.54 14.07 6.67
C ILE A 100 -0.91 12.58 6.75
N VAL A 101 -1.01 12.00 7.96
CA VAL A 101 -1.36 10.59 8.14
C VAL A 101 -2.71 10.35 8.83
N ARG A 102 -3.68 11.24 8.60
CA ARG A 102 -5.08 10.87 8.87
C ARG A 102 -5.49 9.71 7.98
N SER A 103 -6.42 8.88 8.46
CA SER A 103 -6.99 7.73 7.74
C SER A 103 -7.45 8.09 6.33
N VAL A 104 -7.94 9.32 6.14
CA VAL A 104 -8.34 9.89 4.85
C VAL A 104 -7.20 9.95 3.83
N TYR A 105 -5.98 10.23 4.27
CA TYR A 105 -4.81 10.33 3.41
C TYR A 105 -4.18 8.98 3.11
N ILE A 106 -4.58 7.89 3.77
CA ILE A 106 -3.99 6.56 3.54
C ILE A 106 -4.20 6.10 2.10
N ALA A 107 -5.37 6.35 1.52
CA ALA A 107 -5.64 6.05 0.11
C ALA A 107 -4.73 6.88 -0.82
N GLN A 108 -4.51 8.15 -0.52
CA GLN A 108 -3.62 9.03 -1.30
C GLN A 108 -2.16 8.59 -1.19
N TRP A 109 -1.73 8.19 0.00
CA TRP A 109 -0.41 7.59 0.23
C TRP A 109 -0.25 6.30 -0.55
N ALA A 110 -1.25 5.41 -0.54
CA ALA A 110 -1.20 4.19 -1.34
C ALA A 110 -0.99 4.47 -2.83
N VAL A 111 -1.68 5.48 -3.38
CA VAL A 111 -1.48 5.91 -4.77
C VAL A 111 -0.07 6.46 -5.00
N ALA A 112 0.44 7.30 -4.09
CA ALA A 112 1.80 7.83 -4.20
C ALA A 112 2.85 6.69 -4.20
N PHE A 113 2.68 5.68 -3.33
CA PHE A 113 3.57 4.52 -3.30
C PHE A 113 3.41 3.62 -4.52
N ALA A 114 2.20 3.43 -5.02
CA ALA A 114 1.97 2.73 -6.29
C ALA A 114 2.74 3.40 -7.43
N MET A 115 2.70 4.73 -7.53
CA MET A 115 3.46 5.46 -8.55
C MET A 115 4.98 5.31 -8.38
N ILE A 116 5.48 5.33 -7.14
CA ILE A 116 6.91 5.09 -6.87
C ILE A 116 7.30 3.66 -7.28
N TYR A 117 6.48 2.66 -6.93
CA TYR A 117 6.72 1.27 -7.30
C TYR A 117 6.71 1.08 -8.82
N ILE A 118 5.71 1.63 -9.52
CA ILE A 118 5.61 1.58 -10.99
C ILE A 118 6.82 2.26 -11.63
N GLY A 119 7.23 3.43 -11.13
CA GLY A 119 8.44 4.11 -11.61
C GLY A 119 9.71 3.28 -11.40
N GLY A 120 9.82 2.61 -10.25
CA GLY A 120 10.91 1.67 -9.94
C GLY A 120 10.91 0.45 -10.86
N SER A 121 9.74 -0.16 -11.09
CA SER A 121 9.58 -1.30 -12.02
C SER A 121 9.90 -0.90 -13.46
N LEU A 122 9.46 0.28 -13.91
CA LEU A 122 9.82 0.83 -15.22
C LEU A 122 11.33 1.02 -15.35
N SER A 123 11.96 1.62 -14.34
CA SER A 123 13.42 1.82 -14.33
C SER A 123 14.17 0.49 -14.37
N TRP A 124 13.67 -0.52 -13.65
CA TRP A 124 14.24 -1.87 -13.64
C TRP A 124 14.13 -2.53 -15.01
N GLU A 125 12.96 -2.48 -15.65
CA GLU A 125 12.74 -3.06 -16.98
C GLU A 125 13.54 -2.34 -18.08
N LEU A 126 13.70 -1.02 -18.01
CA LEU A 126 14.56 -0.27 -18.92
C LEU A 126 16.03 -0.67 -18.78
N GLN A 127 16.49 -0.93 -17.55
CA GLN A 127 17.85 -1.43 -17.32
C GLN A 127 18.02 -2.87 -17.83
N GLN A 128 17.02 -3.73 -17.63
CA GLN A 128 16.98 -5.10 -18.13
C GLN A 128 16.96 -5.13 -19.67
N MET A 129 16.30 -4.19 -20.32
CA MET A 129 16.26 -4.09 -21.79
C MET A 129 17.66 -3.98 -22.39
N GLY A 130 18.56 -3.22 -21.74
CA GLY A 130 19.96 -3.12 -22.17
C GLY A 130 20.74 -4.43 -22.04
N GLN A 131 20.31 -5.36 -21.18
CA GLN A 131 20.97 -6.65 -20.94
C GLN A 131 20.33 -7.80 -21.73
N ARG A 132 18.99 -7.80 -21.85
CA ARG A 132 18.18 -8.87 -22.45
C ARG A 132 17.80 -8.59 -23.91
N GLY A 133 18.05 -7.38 -24.40
CA GLY A 133 17.71 -6.94 -25.76
C GLY A 133 16.23 -6.61 -25.97
N GLY A 134 15.39 -6.64 -24.93
CA GLY A 134 13.95 -6.38 -25.05
C GLY A 134 13.28 -6.00 -23.74
N PHE A 135 12.21 -5.21 -23.84
CA PHE A 135 11.38 -4.76 -22.73
C PHE A 135 10.27 -5.79 -22.43
N GLN A 136 10.11 -6.22 -21.18
CA GLN A 136 9.09 -7.21 -20.82
C GLN A 136 7.77 -6.51 -20.47
N ALA A 137 7.08 -6.05 -21.50
CA ALA A 137 5.85 -5.27 -21.38
C ALA A 137 4.76 -5.99 -20.56
N ASP A 138 4.67 -7.32 -20.67
CA ASP A 138 3.67 -8.10 -19.95
C ASP A 138 3.92 -8.10 -18.44
N GLN A 139 5.18 -8.23 -18.01
CA GLN A 139 5.55 -8.20 -16.59
C GLN A 139 5.36 -6.81 -15.99
N PHE A 140 5.78 -5.78 -16.71
CA PHE A 140 5.53 -4.39 -16.32
C PHE A 140 4.03 -4.08 -16.20
N SER A 141 3.22 -4.58 -17.14
CA SER A 141 1.77 -4.38 -17.11
C SER A 141 1.14 -5.05 -15.88
N MET A 142 1.63 -6.22 -15.48
CA MET A 142 1.18 -6.90 -14.26
C MET A 142 1.56 -6.11 -13.00
N ASP A 143 2.74 -5.49 -12.95
CA ASP A 143 3.14 -4.60 -11.85
C ASP A 143 2.21 -3.38 -11.74
N VAL A 144 1.83 -2.77 -12.87
CA VAL A 144 0.89 -1.66 -12.93
C VAL A 144 -0.50 -2.10 -12.47
N ILE A 145 -1.02 -3.19 -13.02
CA ILE A 145 -2.34 -3.74 -12.68
C ILE A 145 -2.41 -4.13 -11.21
N GLY A 146 -1.36 -4.75 -10.66
CA GLY A 146 -1.31 -5.13 -9.25
C GLY A 146 -1.35 -3.90 -8.34
N SER A 147 -0.53 -2.90 -8.65
CA SER A 147 -0.47 -1.65 -7.88
C SER A 147 -1.81 -0.90 -7.90
N LEU A 148 -2.39 -0.69 -9.08
CA LEU A 148 -3.66 0.01 -9.25
C LEU A 148 -4.84 -0.79 -8.69
N GLY A 149 -4.81 -2.12 -8.85
CA GLY A 149 -5.81 -3.04 -8.32
C GLY A 149 -5.89 -2.95 -6.80
N PHE A 150 -4.74 -2.99 -6.11
CA PHE A 150 -4.70 -2.79 -4.66
C PHE A 150 -5.24 -1.41 -4.25
N CYS A 151 -4.80 -0.33 -4.92
CA CYS A 151 -5.31 1.02 -4.63
C CYS A 151 -6.83 1.12 -4.81
N SER A 152 -7.38 0.48 -5.83
CA SER A 152 -8.82 0.48 -6.13
C SER A 152 -9.62 -0.27 -5.05
N LEU A 153 -9.16 -1.46 -4.65
CA LEU A 153 -9.77 -2.23 -3.56
C LEU A 153 -9.71 -1.46 -2.24
N LEU A 154 -8.57 -0.85 -1.94
CA LEU A 154 -8.38 0.00 -0.77
C LEU A 154 -9.34 1.19 -0.77
N TRP A 155 -9.52 1.84 -1.93
CA TRP A 155 -10.46 2.94 -2.07
C TRP A 155 -11.90 2.49 -1.81
N LEU A 156 -12.34 1.38 -2.40
CA LEU A 156 -13.69 0.85 -2.20
C LEU A 156 -13.98 0.57 -0.72
N LEU A 157 -13.00 0.04 0.01
CA LEU A 157 -13.13 -0.22 1.46
C LEU A 157 -13.29 1.06 2.29
N ILE A 158 -12.62 2.15 1.92
CA ILE A 158 -12.61 3.41 2.69
C ILE A 158 -13.72 4.36 2.25
N ASN A 159 -14.21 4.26 1.01
CA ASN A 159 -15.11 5.25 0.40
C ASN A 159 -16.40 5.46 1.23
N SER A 160 -16.95 4.38 1.79
CA SER A 160 -18.13 4.44 2.66
C SER A 160 -17.87 5.24 3.95
N GLU A 161 -16.76 4.97 4.63
CA GLU A 161 -16.34 5.69 5.84
C GLU A 161 -15.99 7.16 5.52
N TYR A 162 -15.36 7.42 4.38
CA TYR A 162 -15.03 8.76 3.92
C TYR A 162 -16.29 9.60 3.65
N ARG A 163 -17.26 9.01 2.95
CA ARG A 163 -18.55 9.65 2.65
C ARG A 163 -19.31 10.00 3.93
N GLN A 164 -19.38 9.08 4.89
CA GLN A 164 -20.01 9.32 6.19
C GLN A 164 -19.30 10.42 7.01
N ALA A 165 -17.95 10.43 7.01
CA ALA A 165 -17.18 11.47 7.68
C ALA A 165 -17.40 12.85 7.06
N ARG A 166 -17.56 12.93 5.74
CA ARG A 166 -17.86 14.18 5.02
C ARG A 166 -19.28 14.68 5.31
N LEU A 167 -20.26 13.78 5.36
CA LEU A 167 -21.65 14.11 5.69
C LEU A 167 -21.78 14.63 7.13
N LYS A 168 -21.15 13.98 8.11
CA LYS A 168 -21.12 14.46 9.50
C LYS A 168 -20.54 15.86 9.65
N ARG A 169 -19.51 16.23 8.87
CA ARG A 169 -18.97 17.61 8.93
C ARG A 169 -19.95 18.64 8.39
N ARG A 170 -20.73 18.31 7.36
CA ARG A 170 -21.75 19.22 6.84
C ARG A 170 -22.86 19.47 7.86
N SER A 171 -23.32 18.44 8.55
CA SER A 171 -24.38 18.58 9.56
C SER A 171 -23.97 19.34 10.82
N TYR A 172 -22.67 19.50 11.10
CA TYR A 172 -22.17 20.34 12.21
C TYR A 172 -21.97 21.82 11.82
N LEU A 173 -22.02 22.13 10.51
CA LEU A 173 -21.85 23.47 9.97
C LEU A 173 -23.17 24.10 9.51
N SER A 174 -24.24 23.31 9.46
CA SER A 174 -25.64 23.73 9.29
C SER A 174 -26.31 23.93 10.64
#